data_AF-A0A137QH00-F1
#
_entry.id   AF-A0A137QH00-F1
#
_cell.length_a   1.000
_cell.length_b   1.000
_cell.length_c   1.000
_cell.angle_alpha   90.00
_cell.angle_beta   90.00
_cell.angle_gamma   90.00
#
_symmetry.space_group_name_H-M   'P 1'
#
loop_
_entity.id
_entity.type
_entity.pdbx_description
1 polymer ?
#
loop_
_entity_poly.entity_id
_entity_poly.type
_entity_poly.pdbx_seq_one_letter_code
_entity_poly.pdbx_strand_id
1 'polypeptide(L)' 'MLMKNPKVEFCGYSVPHPSENVINVRIQMYDNLSSLDALIDALGNLDNLCETVEDAYLEDLRKESHEKWVEKS' A
#
# COMPACT_ATOMS: atom_id res chain seq x y z
N MET A 1 -2.08 1.51 4.94
CA MET A 1 -1.19 2.12 5.94
C MET A 1 -1.89 3.11 6.87
N LEU A 2 -2.81 3.95 6.37
CA LEU A 2 -3.56 4.93 7.19
C LEU A 2 -4.26 4.34 8.42
N MET A 3 -5.12 3.33 8.27
CA MET A 3 -5.81 2.70 9.42
C MET A 3 -4.89 1.92 10.37
N LYS A 4 -3.61 1.72 10.02
CA LYS A 4 -2.62 1.15 10.96
C LYS A 4 -2.09 2.19 11.93
N ASN A 5 -2.24 3.48 11.63
CA ASN A 5 -1.87 4.55 12.54
C ASN A 5 -2.95 4.71 13.63
N PRO A 6 -2.65 4.46 14.92
CA PRO A 6 -3.65 4.53 15.99
C PRO A 6 -4.21 5.95 16.20
N LYS A 7 -3.59 6.97 15.62
CA LYS A 7 -4.03 8.37 15.68
C LYS A 7 -5.11 8.70 14.64
N VAL A 8 -5.35 7.79 13.69
CA VAL A 8 -6.43 7.91 12.69
C VAL A 8 -7.71 7.35 13.32
N GLU A 9 -8.73 8.19 13.42
CA GLU A 9 -10.06 7.80 13.89
C GLU A 9 -10.85 7.11 12.77
N PHE A 10 -10.81 7.71 11.58
CA PHE A 10 -11.53 7.22 10.42
C PHE A 10 -10.74 7.45 9.15
N CYS A 11 -10.74 6.46 8.28
CA CYS A 11 -10.25 6.58 6.92
C CYS A 11 -11.21 5.85 5.98
N GLY A 12 -11.65 6.52 4.92
CA GLY A 12 -12.48 5.94 3.87
C GLY A 12 -12.18 6.56 2.53
N TYR A 13 -12.52 5.83 1.46
CA TYR A 13 -12.47 6.36 0.10
C TYR A 13 -13.78 6.08 -0.62
N SER A 14 -14.13 6.92 -1.59
CA SER A 14 -15.24 6.69 -2.50
C SER A 14 -14.88 7.09 -3.92
N VAL A 15 -15.41 6.34 -4.89
CA VAL A 15 -15.39 6.72 -6.30
C VAL A 15 -16.76 7.33 -6.61
N PRO A 16 -16.85 8.62 -6.91
CA PRO A 16 -18.13 9.29 -7.11
C PRO A 16 -18.90 8.73 -8.32
N HIS A 17 -18.18 8.42 -9.41
CA HIS A 17 -18.76 7.80 -10.60
C HIS A 17 -17.71 6.96 -11.34
N PRO A 18 -18.02 5.74 -11.84
CA PRO A 18 -17.02 4.87 -12.49
C PRO A 18 -16.38 5.43 -13.76
N SER A 19 -17.06 6.36 -14.44
CA SER A 19 -16.53 7.02 -15.65
C SER A 19 -15.51 8.11 -15.35
N GLU A 20 -15.43 8.59 -14.11
CA GLU A 20 -14.46 9.60 -13.70
C GLU A 20 -13.32 8.90 -12.95
N ASN A 21 -12.09 9.15 -13.39
CA ASN A 21 -10.91 8.60 -12.70
C ASN A 21 -10.53 9.47 -11.50
N VAL A 22 -11.45 9.59 -10.54
CA VAL A 22 -11.30 10.39 -9.33
C VAL A 22 -11.65 9.54 -8.12
N ILE A 23 -10.86 9.69 -7.05
CA ILE A 23 -11.14 9.11 -5.73
C ILE A 23 -11.20 10.22 -4.69
N ASN A 24 -12.25 10.19 -3.87
CA ASN A 24 -12.36 11.06 -2.72
C ASN A 24 -11.87 10.30 -1.49
N VAL A 25 -10.82 10.78 -0.84
CA VAL A 25 -10.27 10.18 0.37
C VAL A 25 -10.63 11.07 1.56
N ARG A 26 -11.28 10.50 2.56
CA ARG A 26 -11.64 11.17 3.81
C ARG A 26 -10.82 10.57 4.95
N ILE A 27 -10.10 11.43 5.66
CA ILE A 27 -9.31 11.08 6.84
C ILE A 27 -9.79 11.94 7.99
N GLN A 28 -10.04 11.32 9.14
CA GLN A 28 -10.32 11.99 10.42
C GLN A 28 -9.30 11.52 11.44
N MET A 29 -8.69 12.47 12.12
CA MET A 29 -7.65 12.25 13.12
C MET A 29 -8.18 12.55 14.52
N TYR A 30 -7.64 11.87 15.53
CA TYR A 30 -7.83 12.28 16.90
C TYR A 30 -7.05 13.57 17.22
N ASP A 31 -7.48 14.27 18.28
CA ASP A 31 -6.74 15.36 18.95
C ASP A 31 -6.26 16.51 18.03
N ASN A 32 -7.00 16.82 16.96
CA ASN A 32 -6.66 17.85 15.96
C ASN A 32 -5.27 17.65 15.33
N LEU A 33 -4.79 16.41 15.24
CA LEU A 33 -3.56 16.08 14.53
C LEU A 33 -3.73 16.26 13.02
N SER A 34 -2.62 16.54 12.33
CA SER A 34 -2.61 16.74 10.89
C SER A 34 -2.93 15.43 10.15
N SER A 35 -4.04 15.42 9.41
CA SER A 35 -4.40 14.32 8.51
C SER A 35 -3.50 14.25 7.29
N LEU A 36 -2.91 15.36 6.88
CA LEU A 36 -1.95 15.43 5.78
C LEU A 36 -0.65 14.71 6.15
N ASP A 37 -0.14 14.94 7.35
CA ASP A 37 1.11 14.31 7.80
C ASP A 37 0.92 12.79 7.92
N ALA A 38 -0.24 12.36 8.45
CA ALA A 38 -0.60 10.95 8.50
C ALA A 38 -0.71 10.33 7.10
N LEU A 39 -1.19 11.07 6.10
CA LEU A 39 -1.25 10.60 4.71
C LEU A 39 0.14 10.45 4.10
N ILE A 40 1.01 11.45 4.26
CA ILE A 40 2.39 11.40 3.73
C ILE A 40 3.16 10.24 4.35
N ASP A 41 3.10 10.09 5.67
CA ASP A 41 3.73 8.97 6.37
C ASP A 41 3.16 7.61 5.93
N ALA A 42 1.85 7.51 5.76
CA ALA A 42 1.22 6.28 5.26
C ALA A 42 1.65 5.93 3.83
N LEU A 43 1.88 6.91 2.97
CA LEU A 43 2.38 6.70 1.61
C LEU A 43 3.84 6.22 1.62
N GLY A 44 4.72 6.86 2.40
CA GLY A 44 6.11 6.40 2.55
C GLY A 44 6.21 4.98 3.11
N ASN A 45 5.36 4.64 4.09
CA ASN A 45 5.28 3.28 4.61
C ASN A 45 4.78 2.26 3.58
N LEU A 46 3.92 2.67 2.64
CA LEU A 46 3.46 1.79 1.56
C LEU A 46 4.58 1.55 0.53
N ASP A 47 5.36 2.58 0.23
CA ASP A 47 6.52 2.48 -0.67
C ASP A 47 7.56 1.49 -0.12
N ASN A 48 7.97 1.68 1.14
CA ASN A 48 8.89 0.77 1.83
C ASN A 48 8.38 -0.69 1.87
N LEU A 49 7.07 -0.89 1.98
CA LEU A 49 6.48 -2.24 1.94
C LEU A 49 6.67 -2.86 0.56
N CYS A 50 6.40 -2.11 -0.50
CA CYS A 50 6.58 -2.58 -1.88
C CYS A 50 8.06 -2.93 -2.14
N GLU A 51 8.99 -2.07 -1.73
CA GLU A 51 10.44 -2.34 -1.84
C GLU A 51 10.83 -3.62 -1.10
N THR A 52 10.37 -3.80 0.14
CA THR A 52 10.69 -5.00 0.93
C THR A 52 10.17 -6.28 0.27
N VAL A 53 8.97 -6.23 -0.32
CA VAL A 53 8.37 -7.37 -1.02
C VAL A 53 9.14 -7.67 -2.31
N GLU A 54 9.51 -6.63 -3.07
CA GLU A 54 10.31 -6.76 -4.28
C GLU A 54 11.68 -7.37 -3.99
N ASP A 55 12.38 -6.88 -2.98
CA ASP A 55 13.70 -7.38 -2.59
C ASP A 55 13.65 -8.85 -2.19
N ALA A 56 12.68 -9.23 -1.36
CA ALA A 56 12.48 -10.61 -0.94
C ALA A 56 12.16 -11.52 -2.14
N TYR A 57 11.31 -11.05 -3.06
CA TYR A 57 10.97 -11.78 -4.28
C TYR A 57 12.18 -11.96 -5.19
N LEU A 58 12.96 -10.90 -5.43
CA LEU A 58 14.16 -10.95 -6.27
C LEU A 58 15.25 -11.83 -5.64
N GLU A 59 15.37 -11.83 -4.31
CA GLU A 59 16.28 -12.71 -3.60
C GLU A 59 15.91 -14.18 -3.77
N ASP A 60 14.63 -14.52 -3.64
CA ASP A 60 14.15 -15.90 -3.84
C ASP A 60 14.23 -16.33 -5.32
N LEU A 61 13.90 -15.44 -6.24
CA LEU A 61 14.03 -15.67 -7.68
C LEU A 61 15.47 -16.01 -8.06
N ARG A 62 16.46 -15.31 -7.48
CA ARG A 62 17.90 -15.59 -7.67
C ARG A 62 18.33 -16.95 -7.14
N LYS A 63 17.63 -17.51 -6.15
CA LYS A 63 17.93 -18.84 -5.58
C LYS A 63 17.48 -19.98 -6.50
N GLU A 64 16.65 -19.70 -7.51
CA GLU A 64 16.08 -20.68 -8.44
C GLU A 64 15.43 -21.90 -7.75
N SER A 65 14.91 -21.71 -6.53
CA SER A 65 14.25 -22.71 -5.70
C SER A 65 12.85 -23.10 -6.18
N HIS A 66 12.33 -22.42 -7.20
CA HIS A 66 10.98 -22.60 -7.73
C HIS A 66 10.93 -23.72 -8.78
N GLU A 67 9.80 -24.45 -8.81
CA GLU A 67 9.58 -25.50 -9.81
C GLU A 67 9.54 -24.89 -11.22
N LYS A 68 10.49 -25.30 -12.06
CA LYS A 68 10.53 -24.95 -13.48
C LYS A 68 9.87 -26.07 -14.28
N TRP A 69 8.75 -25.77 -14.94
CA TRP A 69 8.16 -26.72 -15.87
C TRP A 69 8.98 -26.73 -17.17
N VAL A 70 9.51 -27.89 -17.53
CA VAL A 70 10.25 -28.09 -18.78
C VAL A 70 9.34 -28.82 -19.76
N GLU A 71 8.96 -28.15 -20.85
CA GLU A 71 8.21 -28.76 -21.93
C GLU A 71 9.08 -29.85 -22.60
N LYS A 72 8.64 -31.11 -22.53
CA LYS A 72 9.26 -32.19 -23.28
C LYS A 72 8.65 -32.20 -24.68
N SER A 73 9.45 -31.81 -25.68
CA SER A 73 9.15 -32.01 -27.11
C SER A 73 8.99 -33.50 -27.46
#